data_AF-A0A7S1T7H3-F1
#
_entry.id   AF-A0A7S1T7H3-F1
#
_cell.length_a   1.000
_cell.length_b   1.000
_cell.length_c   1.000
_cell.angle_alpha   90.00
_cell.angle_beta   90.00
_cell.angle_gamma   90.00
#
_symmetry.space_group_name_H-M   'P 1'
#
loop_
_entity.id
_entity.type
_entity.pdbx_description
1 polymer ?
#
loop_
_entity_poly.entity_id
_entity_poly.type
_entity_poly.pdbx_seq_one_letter_code
_entity_poly.pdbx_strand_id
1 'polypeptide(L)'
;SLHVLLRAYYSSVQGSQVYDQLLSNVRTALKGASKKVAAKVGQLRKQMGGAGQETETQKRADLLMANLHLCAPDMRDIEVEDWETGEMVTIPLDAEKTAVEVAEGLYKRAGKMRRSVKRIGPLLEAAEEEAVYLEEVEFALQGLGS
;
A
#
# COMPACT_ATOMS: atom_id res chain seq x y z
N SER A 1 37.08 -30.81 43.37
CA SER A 1 38.30 -30.89 42.54
C SER A 1 38.30 -29.75 41.54
N LEU A 2 39.46 -29.12 41.30
CA LEU A 2 39.66 -28.02 40.34
C LEU A 2 39.10 -28.31 38.95
N HIS A 3 39.16 -29.58 38.53
CA HIS A 3 38.62 -30.05 37.26
C HIS A 3 37.09 -29.87 37.12
N VAL A 4 36.32 -29.98 38.21
CA VAL A 4 34.86 -29.79 38.19
C VAL A 4 34.51 -28.30 38.03
N LEU A 5 35.26 -27.42 38.68
CA LEU A 5 35.11 -25.96 38.57
C LEU A 5 35.46 -25.46 37.16
N LEU A 6 36.56 -25.94 36.59
CA LEU A 6 36.93 -25.62 35.21
C LEU A 6 35.86 -26.10 34.22
N ARG A 7 35.34 -27.32 34.40
CA ARG A 7 34.27 -27.83 33.53
C ARG A 7 33.01 -26.96 33.63
N ALA A 8 32.57 -26.61 34.82
CA ALA A 8 31.40 -25.74 35.01
C ALA A 8 31.60 -24.36 34.37
N TYR A 9 32.77 -23.75 34.53
CA TYR A 9 33.11 -22.45 33.94
C TYR A 9 33.16 -22.51 32.40
N TYR A 10 33.85 -23.48 31.80
CA TYR A 10 33.86 -23.59 30.34
C TYR A 10 32.49 -23.94 29.76
N SER A 11 31.67 -24.70 30.48
CA SER A 11 30.29 -25.00 30.07
C SER A 11 29.42 -23.75 30.09
N SER A 12 29.56 -22.88 31.10
CA SER A 12 28.80 -21.62 31.16
C SER A 12 29.26 -20.61 30.12
N VAL A 13 30.57 -20.52 29.86
CA VAL A 13 31.13 -19.67 28.79
C VAL A 13 30.68 -20.15 27.41
N GLN A 14 30.74 -21.46 27.14
CA GLN A 14 30.21 -22.03 25.89
C GLN A 14 28.70 -21.82 25.76
N GLY A 15 27.94 -22.00 26.84
CA GLY A 15 26.50 -21.71 26.86
C GLY A 15 26.18 -20.26 26.51
N SER A 16 26.95 -19.31 27.05
CA SER A 16 26.83 -17.89 26.72
C SER A 16 27.14 -17.60 25.25
N GLN A 17 28.23 -18.16 24.71
CA GLN A 17 28.61 -17.98 23.30
C GLN A 17 27.55 -18.56 22.34
N VAL A 18 27.00 -19.72 22.66
CA VAL A 18 25.92 -20.33 21.85
C VAL A 18 24.65 -19.48 21.91
N TYR A 19 24.30 -18.94 23.08
CA TYR A 19 23.18 -18.01 23.26
C TYR A 19 23.36 -16.73 22.43
N ASP A 20 24.53 -16.08 22.53
CA ASP A 20 24.83 -14.85 21.80
C ASP A 20 24.78 -15.06 20.28
N GLN A 21 25.29 -16.19 19.80
CA GLN A 21 25.23 -16.55 18.39
C GLN A 21 23.80 -16.79 17.92
N LEU A 22 22.98 -17.48 18.72
CA LEU A 22 21.58 -17.71 18.40
C LEU A 22 20.80 -16.40 18.34
N LEU A 23 20.99 -15.53 19.33
CA LEU A 23 20.36 -14.21 19.39
C LEU A 23 20.76 -13.34 18.19
N SER A 24 22.04 -13.35 17.81
CA SER A 24 22.55 -12.67 16.62
C SER A 24 21.91 -13.19 15.32
N ASN A 25 21.78 -14.51 15.19
CA ASN A 25 21.12 -15.14 14.04
C ASN A 25 19.63 -14.74 13.95
N VAL A 26 18.92 -14.76 15.08
CA VAL A 26 17.51 -14.34 15.16
C VAL A 26 17.35 -12.87 14.78
N ARG A 27 18.20 -11.98 15.31
CA ARG A 27 18.18 -10.55 14.95
C ARG A 27 18.45 -10.32 13.46
N THR A 28 19.38 -11.08 12.89
CA THR A 28 19.70 -10.99 11.46
C THR A 28 18.53 -11.45 10.59
N ALA A 29 17.91 -12.57 10.97
CA ALA A 29 16.73 -13.09 10.27
C ALA A 29 15.55 -12.11 10.35
N LEU A 30 15.28 -11.56 11.54
CA LEU A 30 14.24 -10.56 11.79
C LEU A 30 14.45 -9.33 10.91
N LYS A 31 15.64 -8.72 10.94
CA LYS A 31 15.97 -7.57 10.10
C LYS A 31 15.77 -7.85 8.61
N GLY A 32 16.10 -9.07 8.17
CA GLY A 32 15.86 -9.53 6.81
C GLY A 32 14.37 -9.62 6.47
N ALA A 33 13.55 -10.16 7.37
CA ALA A 33 12.11 -10.25 7.23
C ALA A 33 11.47 -8.85 7.20
N SER A 34 11.77 -7.99 8.17
CA SER A 34 11.25 -6.62 8.26
C SER A 34 11.57 -5.82 6.99
N LYS A 35 12.79 -5.94 6.45
CA LYS A 35 13.17 -5.29 5.19
C LYS A 35 12.32 -5.78 4.00
N LYS A 36 12.02 -7.08 3.92
CA LYS A 36 11.20 -7.65 2.84
C LYS A 36 9.75 -7.16 2.94
N VAL A 37 9.18 -7.18 4.14
CA VAL A 37 7.81 -6.72 4.38
C VAL A 37 7.68 -5.22 4.10
N ALA A 38 8.63 -4.40 4.57
CA ALA A 38 8.64 -2.97 4.26
C ALA A 38 8.71 -2.69 2.75
N ALA A 39 9.53 -3.44 2.01
CA ALA A 39 9.59 -3.33 0.55
C ALA A 39 8.25 -3.72 -0.12
N LYS A 40 7.60 -4.79 0.35
CA LYS A 40 6.28 -5.23 -0.12
C LYS A 40 5.21 -4.18 0.15
N VAL A 41 5.14 -3.63 1.36
CA VAL A 41 4.24 -2.53 1.74
C VAL A 41 4.46 -1.33 0.81
N GLY A 42 5.70 -0.91 0.59
CA GLY A 42 6.03 0.19 -0.33
C GLY A 42 5.56 -0.05 -1.77
N GLN A 43 5.73 -1.27 -2.28
CA GLN A 43 5.24 -1.64 -3.62
C GLN A 43 3.71 -1.61 -3.71
N LEU A 44 3.02 -2.17 -2.72
CA LEU A 44 1.56 -2.21 -2.68
C LEU A 44 0.97 -0.80 -2.54
N ARG A 45 1.55 0.06 -1.67
CA ARG A 45 1.16 1.47 -1.56
C ARG A 45 1.34 2.22 -2.88
N LYS A 46 2.45 2.00 -3.60
CA LYS A 46 2.68 2.61 -4.92
C LYS A 46 1.64 2.16 -5.95
N GLN A 47 1.29 0.87 -5.97
CA GLN A 47 0.25 0.35 -6.85
C GLN A 47 -1.15 0.88 -6.48
N MET A 48 -1.41 1.09 -5.19
CA MET A 48 -2.69 1.59 -4.69
C MET A 48 -2.85 3.10 -4.86
N GLY A 49 -1.78 3.90 -4.75
CA GLY A 49 -1.81 5.34 -4.99
C GLY A 49 -2.26 5.70 -6.42
N GLY A 50 -1.99 4.84 -7.41
CA GLY A 50 -2.52 4.99 -8.77
C GLY A 50 -4.00 4.63 -8.92
N ALA A 51 -4.63 4.04 -7.90
CA ALA A 51 -6.01 3.56 -7.91
C ALA A 51 -6.97 4.38 -7.02
N GLY A 52 -6.46 5.36 -6.26
CA GLY A 52 -7.25 6.16 -5.30
C GLY A 52 -8.13 7.25 -5.91
N GLN A 53 -8.07 7.47 -7.23
CA GLN A 53 -8.89 8.49 -7.94
C GLN A 53 -10.20 7.91 -8.49
N GLU A 54 -10.64 6.77 -7.98
CA GLU A 54 -11.80 6.05 -8.46
C GLU A 54 -13.08 6.89 -8.35
N THR A 55 -13.36 7.40 -7.15
CA THR A 55 -14.51 8.25 -6.85
C THR A 55 -14.53 9.49 -7.73
N GLU A 56 -13.39 10.18 -7.84
CA GLU A 56 -13.24 11.37 -8.68
C GLU A 56 -13.48 11.04 -10.17
N THR A 57 -12.92 9.93 -10.65
CA THR A 57 -13.12 9.51 -12.05
C THR A 57 -14.58 9.16 -12.33
N GLN A 58 -15.25 8.51 -11.39
CA GLN A 58 -16.68 8.19 -11.49
C GLN A 58 -17.53 9.46 -11.48
N LYS A 59 -17.26 10.38 -10.55
CA LYS A 59 -17.94 11.66 -10.44
C LYS A 59 -17.84 12.49 -11.71
N ARG A 60 -16.66 12.56 -12.33
CA ARG A 60 -16.48 13.20 -13.65
C ARG A 60 -17.32 12.54 -14.75
N ALA A 61 -17.47 11.22 -14.71
CA ALA A 61 -18.35 10.53 -15.65
C ALA A 61 -19.82 10.91 -15.43
N ASP A 62 -20.25 10.95 -14.17
CA ASP A 62 -21.61 11.34 -13.79
C ASP A 62 -21.92 12.80 -14.17
N LEU A 63 -20.97 13.71 -13.90
CA LEU A 63 -21.04 15.13 -14.27
C LEU A 63 -21.19 15.31 -15.78
N LEU A 64 -20.39 14.57 -16.56
CA LEU A 64 -20.49 14.60 -18.01
C LEU A 64 -21.84 14.05 -18.50
N MET A 65 -22.32 12.95 -17.93
CA MET A 65 -23.60 12.34 -18.29
C MET A 65 -24.79 13.26 -17.99
N ALA A 66 -24.78 13.97 -16.86
CA ALA A 66 -25.82 14.93 -16.50
C ALA A 66 -25.87 16.13 -17.46
N ASN A 67 -24.71 16.52 -18.00
CA ASN A 67 -24.54 17.71 -18.84
C ASN A 67 -24.38 17.39 -20.33
N LEU A 68 -24.73 16.18 -20.79
CA LEU A 68 -24.59 15.78 -22.20
C LEU A 68 -25.27 16.74 -23.19
N HIS A 69 -26.37 17.35 -22.78
CA HIS A 69 -27.13 18.30 -23.58
C HIS A 69 -26.37 19.61 -23.87
N LEU A 70 -25.33 19.91 -23.08
CA LEU A 70 -24.44 21.06 -23.26
C LEU A 70 -23.24 20.74 -24.16
N CYS A 71 -22.99 19.45 -24.46
CA CYS A 71 -21.88 19.05 -25.32
C CYS A 71 -22.22 19.26 -26.79
N ALA A 72 -21.44 20.11 -27.47
CA ALA A 72 -21.50 20.29 -28.91
C ALA A 72 -20.48 19.38 -29.65
N PRO A 73 -20.71 19.09 -30.95
CA PRO A 73 -19.70 18.44 -31.79
C PRO A 73 -18.37 19.22 -31.78
N ASP A 74 -17.24 18.51 -31.91
CA ASP A 74 -15.88 19.06 -31.97
C ASP A 74 -15.37 19.81 -30.71
N MET A 75 -16.12 19.80 -29.61
CA MET A 75 -15.62 20.30 -28.32
C MET A 75 -14.46 19.44 -27.81
N ARG A 76 -13.44 20.09 -27.24
CA ARG A 76 -12.25 19.44 -26.66
C ARG A 76 -12.31 19.31 -25.14
N ASP A 77 -13.22 20.04 -24.52
CA ASP A 77 -13.50 20.00 -23.10
C ASP A 77 -14.89 20.59 -22.85
N ILE A 78 -15.42 20.32 -21.65
CA ILE A 78 -16.61 20.96 -21.13
C ILE A 78 -16.34 21.40 -19.69
N GLU A 79 -16.79 22.59 -19.34
CA GLU A 79 -16.76 23.10 -17.97
C GLU A 79 -18.15 22.95 -17.36
N VAL A 80 -18.22 22.24 -16.23
CA VAL A 80 -19.48 21.93 -15.53
C VAL A 80 -19.33 22.21 -14.05
N GLU A 81 -20.39 22.68 -13.41
CA GLU A 81 -20.43 22.86 -11.96
C GLU A 81 -20.55 21.50 -11.25
N ASP A 82 -19.67 21.26 -10.29
CA ASP A 82 -19.74 20.14 -9.39
C ASP A 82 -20.87 20.37 -8.36
N TRP A 83 -21.94 19.57 -8.43
CA TRP A 83 -23.10 19.74 -7.54
C TRP A 83 -22.81 19.45 -6.06
N GLU A 84 -21.68 18.84 -5.70
CA GLU A 84 -21.32 18.59 -4.31
C GLU A 84 -20.46 19.72 -3.72
N THR A 85 -19.55 20.30 -4.52
CA THR A 85 -18.60 21.32 -4.05
C THR A 85 -18.98 22.73 -4.49
N GLY A 86 -19.79 22.88 -5.53
CA GLY A 86 -20.10 24.15 -6.20
C GLY A 86 -18.93 24.70 -7.04
N GLU A 87 -17.85 23.93 -7.22
CA GLU A 87 -16.69 24.35 -7.99
C GLU A 87 -16.83 23.98 -9.47
N MET A 88 -16.25 24.78 -10.35
CA MET A 88 -16.23 24.48 -11.78
C MET A 88 -15.17 23.42 -12.09
N VAL A 89 -15.57 22.35 -12.77
CA VAL A 89 -14.72 21.23 -13.16
C VAL A 89 -14.64 21.15 -14.67
N THR A 90 -13.42 21.12 -15.20
CA THR A 90 -13.16 20.91 -16.62
C THR A 90 -12.98 19.43 -16.94
N ILE A 91 -13.81 18.91 -17.84
CA ILE A 91 -13.76 17.51 -18.30
C ILE A 91 -13.29 17.51 -19.75
N PRO A 92 -12.11 16.94 -20.06
CA PRO A 92 -11.61 16.87 -21.42
C PRO A 92 -12.48 15.90 -22.23
N LEU A 93 -12.84 16.34 -23.42
CA LEU A 93 -13.52 15.58 -24.44
C LEU A 93 -12.49 15.16 -25.49
N ASP A 94 -12.71 13.99 -26.08
CA ASP A 94 -11.90 13.50 -27.17
C ASP A 94 -12.62 13.87 -28.47
N ALA A 95 -11.97 14.64 -29.34
CA ALA A 95 -12.59 15.12 -30.59
C ALA A 95 -13.00 13.97 -31.53
N GLU A 96 -12.42 12.78 -31.34
CA GLU A 96 -12.77 11.58 -32.11
C GLU A 96 -13.90 10.76 -31.47
N LYS A 97 -14.41 11.17 -30.30
CA LYS A 97 -15.43 10.44 -29.54
C LYS A 97 -16.61 11.33 -29.16
N THR A 98 -17.76 10.70 -29.02
CA THR A 98 -18.92 11.34 -28.41
C THR A 98 -18.72 11.53 -26.91
N ALA A 99 -19.38 12.53 -26.32
CA ALA A 99 -19.36 12.76 -24.87
C ALA A 99 -19.82 11.51 -24.07
N VAL A 100 -20.75 10.73 -24.63
CA VAL A 100 -21.20 9.45 -24.04
C VAL A 100 -20.06 8.43 -24.01
N GLU A 101 -19.31 8.27 -25.11
CA GLU A 101 -18.15 7.37 -25.15
C GLU A 101 -17.03 7.80 -24.19
N VAL A 102 -16.83 9.12 -24.03
CA VAL A 102 -15.89 9.65 -23.03
C VAL A 102 -16.34 9.27 -21.62
N ALA A 103 -17.62 9.46 -21.28
CA ALA A 103 -18.18 9.08 -19.98
C ALA A 103 -18.08 7.56 -19.74
N GLU A 104 -18.42 6.73 -20.72
CA GLU A 104 -18.22 5.28 -20.64
C GLU A 104 -16.76 4.89 -20.40
N GLY A 105 -15.82 5.59 -21.04
CA GLY A 105 -14.39 5.42 -20.83
C GLY A 105 -13.98 5.72 -19.39
N LEU A 106 -14.53 6.80 -18.80
CA LEU A 106 -14.32 7.16 -17.40
C LEU A 106 -14.91 6.08 -16.46
N TYR A 107 -16.13 5.60 -16.68
CA TYR A 107 -16.70 4.49 -15.89
C TYR A 107 -15.86 3.21 -15.97
N LYS A 108 -15.39 2.83 -17.17
CA LYS A 108 -14.51 1.67 -17.36
C LYS A 108 -13.20 1.84 -16.58
N ARG A 109 -12.63 3.05 -16.57
CA ARG A 109 -11.42 3.40 -15.82
C ARG A 109 -11.65 3.34 -14.31
N ALA A 110 -12.72 3.95 -13.80
CA ALA A 110 -13.12 3.90 -12.40
C ALA A 110 -13.34 2.44 -11.95
N GLY A 111 -14.06 1.63 -12.75
CA GLY A 111 -14.23 0.20 -12.48
C GLY A 111 -12.92 -0.57 -12.40
N LYS A 112 -11.93 -0.25 -13.25
CA LYS A 112 -10.59 -0.85 -13.19
C LYS A 112 -9.85 -0.45 -11.91
N MET A 113 -9.92 0.82 -11.51
CA MET A 113 -9.35 1.32 -10.26
C MET A 113 -9.98 0.62 -9.06
N ARG A 114 -11.31 0.53 -9.01
CA ARG A 114 -12.07 -0.16 -7.94
C ARG A 114 -11.66 -1.61 -7.77
N ARG A 115 -11.52 -2.35 -8.88
CA ARG A 115 -11.02 -3.74 -8.86
C ARG A 115 -9.59 -3.83 -8.35
N SER A 116 -8.74 -2.86 -8.70
CA SER A 116 -7.37 -2.78 -8.20
C SER A 116 -7.34 -2.54 -6.70
N VAL A 117 -8.10 -1.56 -6.19
CA VAL A 117 -8.24 -1.28 -4.75
C VAL A 117 -8.76 -2.51 -4.02
N LYS A 118 -9.84 -3.14 -4.48
CA LYS A 118 -10.43 -4.34 -3.85
C LYS A 118 -9.44 -5.50 -3.75
N ARG A 119 -8.53 -5.64 -4.72
CA ARG A 119 -7.52 -6.71 -4.71
C ARG A 119 -6.28 -6.36 -3.88
N ILE A 120 -5.81 -5.11 -3.97
CA ILE A 120 -4.55 -4.68 -3.35
C ILE A 120 -4.76 -4.30 -1.88
N GLY A 121 -5.90 -3.70 -1.54
CA GLY A 121 -6.21 -3.25 -0.18
C GLY A 121 -5.99 -4.33 0.88
N PRO A 122 -6.61 -5.51 0.77
CA PRO A 122 -6.42 -6.60 1.74
C PRO A 122 -4.96 -7.11 1.80
N LEU A 123 -4.24 -7.08 0.68
CA LEU A 123 -2.83 -7.50 0.65
C LEU A 123 -1.92 -6.48 1.32
N LEU A 124 -2.26 -5.21 1.22
CA LEU A 124 -1.54 -4.13 1.89
C LEU A 124 -1.80 -4.17 3.39
N GLU A 125 -3.06 -4.27 3.80
CA GLU A 125 -3.47 -4.38 5.19
C GLU A 125 -2.74 -5.54 5.88
N ALA A 126 -2.79 -6.74 5.31
CA ALA A 126 -2.06 -7.89 5.85
C ALA A 126 -0.53 -7.68 5.91
N ALA A 127 0.06 -6.96 4.94
CA ALA A 127 1.49 -6.67 4.95
C ALA A 127 1.86 -5.59 5.98
N GLU A 128 0.95 -4.66 6.26
CA GLU A 128 1.12 -3.63 7.30
C GLU A 128 0.97 -4.25 8.69
N GLU A 129 0.00 -5.15 8.90
CA GLU A 129 -0.13 -5.95 10.11
C GLU A 129 1.12 -6.82 10.37
N GLU A 130 1.64 -7.47 9.32
CA GLU A 130 2.90 -8.23 9.40
C GLU A 130 4.08 -7.33 9.79
N ALA A 131 4.13 -6.09 9.27
CA ALA A 131 5.18 -5.15 9.61
C ALA A 131 5.13 -4.75 11.10
N VAL A 132 3.93 -4.45 11.61
CA VAL A 132 3.71 -4.13 13.03
C VAL A 132 4.12 -5.30 13.92
N TYR A 133 3.71 -6.52 13.57
CA TYR A 133 4.09 -7.71 14.32
C TYR A 133 5.62 -7.89 14.39
N LEU A 134 6.34 -7.69 13.28
CA LEU A 134 7.80 -7.81 13.28
C LEU A 134 8.47 -6.70 14.12
N GLU A 135 7.89 -5.51 14.18
CA GLU A 135 8.34 -4.42 15.06
C GLU A 135 8.15 -4.78 16.55
N GLU A 136 7.02 -5.37 16.92
CA GLU A 136 6.77 -5.87 18.28
C GLU A 136 7.77 -6.96 18.69
N VAL A 137 8.05 -7.90 17.77
CA VAL A 137 9.06 -8.96 17.98
C VAL A 137 10.45 -8.37 18.15
N GLU A 138 10.79 -7.33 17.38
CA GLU A 138 12.07 -6.62 17.51
C GLU A 138 12.21 -5.96 18.88
N PHE A 139 11.15 -5.28 19.33
CA PHE A 139 11.11 -4.66 20.66
C PHE A 139 11.29 -5.70 21.78
N ALA A 140 10.57 -6.83 21.71
CA ALA A 140 10.70 -7.90 22.69
C ALA A 140 12.13 -8.49 22.73
N LEU A 141 12.77 -8.65 21.57
CA LEU A 141 14.15 -9.14 21.47
C LEU A 141 15.21 -8.15 21.96
N GLN A 142 14.92 -6.85 21.94
CA GLN A 142 15.78 -5.85 22.58
C GLN A 142 15.72 -5.96 24.10
N GLY A 143 14.53 -6.20 24.67
CA GLY A 143 14.33 -6.39 26.11
C GLY A 143 14.91 -7.69 26.69
N LEU A 144 15.17 -8.71 25.86
CA LEU A 144 15.85 -9.95 26.26
C LEU A 144 17.38 -9.84 26.29
N GLY A 145 17.94 -8.76 25.71
CA GLY A 145 19.38 -8.51 25.65
C GLY A 145 19.88 -7.45 26.64
N SER A 146 19.00 -6.89 27.46
CA SER A 146 19.30 -5.93 28.55
C SER A 146 19.41 -6.62 29.90
#